data_AF-A0A349WDX3-F1
#
_entry.id   AF-A0A349WDX3-F1
#
_cell.length_a   1.000
_cell.length_b   1.000
_cell.length_c   1.000
_cell.angle_alpha   90.00
_cell.angle_beta   90.00
_cell.angle_gamma   90.00
#
_symmetry.space_group_name_H-M   'P 1'
#
loop_
_entity.id
_entity.type
_entity.pdbx_description
1 polymer ?
#
loop_
_entity_poly.entity_id
_entity_poly.type
_entity_poly.pdbx_seq_one_letter_code
_entity_poly.pdbx_strand_id
1 'polypeptide(L)'
;MKIQISLFLLTLFLCGCFSASFQFDSENANQIEDEKKLNHIVLCWLKKSGDRENIEKIIAMTKSFQSIPGVLDAQAGRVVLSDRKIVDDSFDLGILVQVQDEAALQQYLD
;
A
#
# COMPACT_ATOMS: atom_id res chain seq x y z
N MET A 1 3.51 -62.70 -41.59
CA MET A 1 2.69 -61.57 -42.08
C MET A 1 1.77 -61.14 -40.95
N LYS A 2 1.87 -59.86 -40.53
CA LYS A 2 0.94 -59.06 -39.69
C LYS A 2 0.82 -59.50 -38.21
N ILE A 3 1.41 -58.79 -37.25
CA ILE A 3 1.14 -57.43 -36.73
C ILE A 3 0.09 -57.45 -35.61
N GLN A 4 0.51 -56.80 -34.51
CA GLN A 4 -0.23 -56.30 -33.34
C GLN A 4 -0.27 -57.21 -32.10
N ILE A 5 0.52 -56.94 -31.03
CA ILE A 5 0.49 -55.75 -30.14
C ILE A 5 -0.93 -55.74 -29.53
N SER A 6 -1.16 -55.97 -28.26
CA SER A 6 -0.48 -55.55 -27.04
C SER A 6 -1.48 -55.82 -25.92
N LEU A 7 -1.07 -55.57 -24.68
CA LEU A 7 -2.00 -55.13 -23.64
C LEU A 7 -2.83 -56.27 -23.03
N PHE A 8 -2.29 -56.96 -22.01
CA PHE A 8 -3.08 -57.30 -20.79
C PHE A 8 -2.29 -58.03 -19.67
N LEU A 9 -0.96 -57.95 -19.62
CA LEU A 9 -0.18 -58.70 -18.62
C LEU A 9 0.74 -57.86 -17.73
N LEU A 10 0.51 -56.54 -17.66
CA LEU A 10 1.31 -55.65 -16.82
C LEU A 10 0.47 -54.58 -16.10
N THR A 11 -0.71 -54.94 -15.58
CA THR A 11 -1.63 -54.00 -14.90
C THR A 11 -1.93 -54.35 -13.45
N LEU A 12 -1.16 -55.24 -12.80
CA LEU A 12 -1.46 -55.65 -11.42
C LEU A 12 -0.24 -55.68 -10.49
N PHE A 13 0.68 -54.70 -10.60
CA PHE A 13 1.80 -54.59 -9.64
C PHE A 13 2.15 -53.17 -9.17
N LEU A 14 1.27 -52.18 -9.38
CA LEU A 14 1.44 -50.83 -8.82
C LEU A 14 0.24 -50.46 -7.96
N CYS A 15 -0.13 -51.35 -7.04
CA CYS A 15 -0.79 -50.95 -5.80
C CYS A 15 0.30 -50.50 -4.82
N GLY A 16 0.91 -49.35 -5.10
CA GLY A 16 1.94 -48.74 -4.28
C GLY A 16 1.51 -47.33 -3.88
N CYS A 17 1.01 -47.21 -2.65
CA CYS A 17 0.82 -45.98 -1.89
C CYS A 17 0.11 -44.83 -2.64
N PHE A 18 -1.21 -44.77 -2.53
CA PHE A 18 -1.95 -43.51 -2.62
C PHE A 18 -1.57 -42.65 -1.41
N SER A 19 -0.35 -42.12 -1.39
CA SER A 19 -0.10 -40.87 -0.71
C SER A 19 -0.89 -39.86 -1.49
N ALA A 20 -2.07 -39.48 -0.99
CA ALA A 20 -2.68 -38.23 -1.37
C ALA A 20 -1.72 -37.13 -0.88
N SER A 21 -0.64 -36.92 -1.63
CA SER A 21 0.03 -35.64 -1.71
C SER A 21 -1.07 -34.73 -2.25
N PHE A 22 -1.82 -34.09 -1.34
CA PHE A 22 -2.44 -32.83 -1.67
C PHE A 22 -1.28 -31.92 -2.06
N GLN A 23 -0.95 -31.96 -3.34
CA GLN A 23 -0.24 -30.91 -4.02
C GLN A 23 -1.19 -29.72 -3.90
N PHE A 24 -1.09 -29.00 -2.79
CA PHE A 24 -1.54 -27.63 -2.75
C PHE A 24 -0.59 -26.92 -3.71
N ASP A 25 -0.93 -26.97 -4.99
CA ASP A 25 -0.44 -25.98 -5.93
C ASP A 25 -0.91 -24.66 -5.31
N SER A 26 0.02 -24.04 -4.58
CA SER A 26 -0.05 -22.65 -4.19
C SER A 26 -0.05 -21.89 -5.50
N GLU A 27 -1.20 -21.87 -6.18
CA GLU A 27 -1.49 -21.02 -7.31
C GLU A 27 -1.20 -19.61 -6.84
N ASN A 28 -0.01 -19.18 -7.21
CA ASN A 28 0.37 -17.80 -7.42
C ASN A 28 -0.22 -16.88 -6.35
N ALA A 29 0.27 -17.04 -5.13
CA ALA A 29 0.38 -15.92 -4.23
C ALA A 29 1.40 -14.95 -4.87
N ASN A 30 0.98 -14.31 -5.95
CA ASN A 30 1.36 -12.95 -6.26
C ASN A 30 0.79 -12.16 -5.08
N GLN A 31 1.45 -12.32 -3.92
CA GLN A 31 1.51 -11.28 -2.92
C GLN A 31 2.04 -10.13 -3.76
N ILE A 32 1.12 -9.28 -4.23
CA ILE A 32 1.45 -7.89 -4.39
C ILE A 32 1.89 -7.55 -2.98
N GLU A 33 3.19 -7.70 -2.70
CA GLU A 33 3.82 -6.95 -1.65
C GLU A 33 3.47 -5.53 -2.03
N ASP A 34 2.37 -5.05 -1.47
CA ASP A 34 1.97 -3.66 -1.57
C ASP A 34 3.11 -2.96 -0.85
N GLU A 35 4.12 -2.59 -1.64
CA GLU A 35 5.46 -2.26 -1.18
C GLU A 35 5.26 -1.17 -0.13
N LYS A 36 5.55 -1.50 1.14
CA LYS A 36 5.00 -0.76 2.29
C LYS A 36 5.36 0.72 2.18
N LYS A 37 4.37 1.55 1.85
CA LYS A 37 4.55 3.00 1.72
C LYS A 37 4.61 3.66 3.09
N LEU A 38 5.38 4.73 3.20
CA LEU A 38 5.47 5.56 4.39
C LEU A 38 4.58 6.80 4.23
N ASN A 39 3.75 7.07 5.24
CA ASN A 39 2.90 8.27 5.31
C ASN A 39 3.50 9.26 6.33
N HIS A 40 4.01 10.38 5.84
CA HIS A 40 4.46 11.51 6.65
C HIS A 40 3.29 12.48 6.87
N ILE A 41 2.84 12.58 8.12
CA ILE A 41 1.66 13.37 8.51
C ILE A 41 2.13 14.60 9.31
N VAL A 42 1.66 15.77 8.90
CA VAL A 42 1.94 17.05 9.56
C VAL A 42 0.62 17.70 9.96
N LEU A 43 0.51 18.12 11.22
CA LEU A 43 -0.61 18.91 11.73
C LEU A 43 -0.13 20.35 11.95
N CYS A 44 -0.86 21.32 11.41
CA CYS A 44 -0.43 22.72 11.42
C CYS A 44 -1.37 23.59 12.27
N TRP A 45 -0.79 24.28 13.25
CA TRP A 45 -1.41 25.40 13.95
C TRP A 45 -0.90 26.70 13.34
N LEU A 46 -1.80 27.47 12.73
CA LEU A 46 -1.48 28.77 12.17
C LEU A 46 -1.34 29.79 13.30
N LYS A 47 -0.40 30.74 13.12
CA LYS A 47 -0.23 31.87 14.06
C LYS A 47 -1.53 32.64 14.29
N LYS A 48 -2.36 32.72 13.24
CA LYS A 48 -3.74 33.18 13.31
C LYS A 48 -4.64 31.98 13.00
N SER A 49 -5.14 31.32 14.04
CA SER A 49 -6.03 30.17 13.86
C SER A 49 -7.29 30.55 13.07
N GLY A 50 -7.76 29.63 12.23
CA GLY A 50 -8.91 29.81 11.36
C GLY A 50 -8.68 30.76 10.17
N ASP A 51 -7.44 31.16 9.88
CA ASP A 51 -7.12 32.02 8.74
C ASP A 51 -7.32 31.29 7.41
N ARG A 52 -8.54 31.42 6.87
CA ARG A 52 -8.99 30.74 5.65
C ARG A 52 -8.08 31.01 4.46
N GLU A 53 -7.58 32.24 4.31
CA GLU A 53 -6.73 32.58 3.17
C GLU A 53 -5.41 31.79 3.21
N ASN A 54 -4.78 31.74 4.38
CA ASN A 54 -3.55 30.98 4.56
C ASN A 54 -3.78 29.47 4.49
N ILE A 55 -4.91 28.96 5.00
CA ILE A 55 -5.31 27.56 4.86
C ILE A 55 -5.39 27.17 3.38
N GLU A 56 -6.14 27.93 2.56
CA GLU A 56 -6.29 27.63 1.14
C GLU A 56 -4.97 27.74 0.38
N LYS A 57 -4.12 28.72 0.71
CA LYS A 57 -2.78 28.84 0.12
C LYS A 57 -1.93 27.61 0.41
N ILE A 58 -1.90 27.13 1.64
CA ILE A 58 -1.12 25.93 2.00
C ILE A 58 -1.68 24.71 1.28
N ILE A 59 -3.00 24.50 1.28
CA ILE A 59 -3.63 23.39 0.56
C ILE A 59 -3.28 23.40 -0.93
N ALA A 60 -3.32 24.58 -1.55
CA ALA A 60 -2.96 24.73 -2.96
C ALA A 60 -1.47 24.44 -3.20
N MET A 61 -0.58 24.91 -2.32
CA MET A 61 0.87 24.70 -2.47
C MET A 61 1.26 23.24 -2.28
N THR A 62 0.58 22.49 -1.40
CA THR A 62 0.89 21.07 -1.17
C THR A 62 0.82 20.24 -2.46
N LYS A 63 -0.02 20.62 -3.43
CA LYS A 63 -0.07 19.96 -4.74
C LYS A 63 1.26 19.99 -5.48
N SER A 64 2.07 21.05 -5.29
CA SER A 64 3.38 21.13 -5.93
C SER A 64 4.40 20.16 -5.33
N PHE A 65 4.11 19.53 -4.18
CA PHE A 65 5.04 18.56 -3.59
C PHE A 65 5.11 17.27 -4.40
N GLN A 66 4.10 16.98 -5.23
CA GLN A 66 4.12 15.83 -6.15
C GLN A 66 5.25 15.91 -7.19
N SER A 67 5.85 17.10 -7.41
CA SER A 67 7.03 17.22 -8.28
C SER A 67 8.36 16.99 -7.55
N ILE A 68 8.35 16.78 -6.23
CA ILE A 68 9.57 16.51 -5.45
C ILE A 68 9.96 15.03 -5.66
N PRO A 69 11.23 14.72 -6.01
CA PRO A 69 11.69 13.34 -6.12
C PRO A 69 11.41 12.52 -4.86
N GLY A 70 10.91 11.30 -5.02
CA GLY A 70 10.58 10.40 -3.90
C GLY A 70 9.16 10.57 -3.33
N VAL A 71 8.46 11.66 -3.65
CA VAL A 71 7.05 11.84 -3.28
C VAL A 71 6.16 11.05 -4.24
N LEU A 72 5.38 10.12 -3.68
CA LEU A 72 4.38 9.33 -4.39
C LEU A 72 3.03 10.04 -4.45
N ASP A 73 2.67 10.74 -3.37
CA ASP A 73 1.44 11.53 -3.28
C ASP A 73 1.61 12.64 -2.23
N ALA A 74 0.89 13.74 -2.42
CA ALA A 74 0.83 14.83 -1.46
C ALA A 74 -0.56 15.45 -1.44
N GLN A 75 -1.14 15.52 -0.25
CA GLN A 75 -2.49 16.01 -0.01
C GLN A 75 -2.52 16.90 1.23
N ALA A 76 -3.42 17.87 1.24
CA ALA A 76 -3.68 18.69 2.40
C ALA A 76 -5.18 18.95 2.53
N GLY A 77 -5.63 19.09 3.77
CA GLY A 77 -7.05 19.28 4.08
C GLY A 77 -7.25 20.06 5.35
N ARG A 78 -8.38 20.77 5.44
CA ARG A 78 -8.77 21.50 6.65
C ARG A 78 -9.16 20.52 7.75
N VAL A 79 -8.98 20.94 9.00
CA VAL A 79 -9.52 20.20 10.14
C VAL A 79 -11.04 20.04 10.03
N VAL A 80 -11.54 18.91 10.53
CA VAL A 80 -12.97 18.68 10.73
C VAL A 80 -13.22 18.62 12.23
N LEU A 81 -14.05 19.54 12.74
CA LEU A 81 -14.37 19.63 14.16
C LEU A 81 -15.13 18.38 14.62
N SER A 82 -14.89 17.95 15.86
CA SER A 82 -15.41 16.72 16.44
C SER A 82 -15.78 16.88 17.91
N ASP A 83 -17.02 16.54 18.28
CA ASP A 83 -17.49 16.55 19.68
C ASP A 83 -16.91 15.41 20.55
N ARG A 84 -16.21 14.45 19.94
CA ARG A 84 -15.62 13.30 20.65
C ARG A 84 -14.40 13.75 21.45
N LYS A 85 -14.45 13.57 22.77
CA LYS A 85 -13.40 13.98 23.74
C LYS A 85 -11.98 13.46 23.46
N ILE A 86 -11.82 12.40 22.68
CA ILE A 86 -10.51 11.78 22.38
C ILE A 86 -9.84 12.34 21.12
N VAL A 87 -10.55 13.17 20.34
CA VAL A 87 -10.05 13.73 19.08
C VAL A 87 -9.42 15.09 19.37
N ASP A 88 -8.18 15.27 18.94
CA ASP A 88 -7.60 16.61 18.81
C ASP A 88 -8.03 17.18 17.46
N ASP A 89 -8.79 18.27 17.49
CA ASP A 89 -9.21 19.06 16.34
C ASP A 89 -8.78 20.53 16.48
N SER A 90 -7.77 20.80 17.31
CA SER A 90 -7.29 22.15 17.59
C SER A 90 -6.39 22.74 16.51
N PHE A 91 -5.88 21.91 15.59
CA PHE A 91 -5.09 22.34 14.43
C PHE A 91 -5.98 22.90 13.33
N ASP A 92 -5.42 23.68 12.40
CA ASP A 92 -6.20 24.32 11.33
C ASP A 92 -6.27 23.47 10.05
N LEU A 93 -5.19 22.76 9.74
CA LEU A 93 -5.08 21.86 8.60
C LEU A 93 -4.08 20.73 8.84
N GLY A 94 -4.19 19.66 8.05
CA GLY A 94 -3.23 18.57 7.98
C GLY A 94 -2.63 18.43 6.59
N ILE A 95 -1.39 17.97 6.51
CA ILE A 95 -0.67 17.61 5.29
C ILE A 95 -0.29 16.12 5.38
N LEU A 96 -0.54 15.38 4.31
CA LEU A 96 -0.09 14.01 4.11
C LEU A 96 0.88 14.00 2.92
N VAL A 97 2.08 13.47 3.14
CA VAL A 97 3.04 13.14 2.08
C VAL A 97 3.27 11.64 2.13
N GLN A 98 3.11 10.96 1.00
CA GLN A 98 3.39 9.54 0.87
C GLN A 98 4.68 9.34 0.10
N VAL A 99 5.55 8.47 0.59
CA VAL A 99 6.83 8.10 -0.02
C VAL A 99 6.99 6.58 0.01
N GLN A 100 7.95 6.04 -0.75
CA GLN A 100 8.16 4.59 -0.80
C GLN A 100 8.72 4.05 0.51
N ASP A 101 9.72 4.70 1.09
CA ASP A 101 10.45 4.24 2.27
C ASP A 101 11.12 5.41 3.02
N GLU A 102 11.90 5.09 4.06
CA GLU A 102 12.63 6.08 4.86
C GLU A 102 13.71 6.83 4.05
N ALA A 103 14.32 6.20 3.04
CA ALA A 103 15.32 6.86 2.21
C ALA A 103 14.67 7.90 1.30
N ALA A 104 13.52 7.58 0.70
CA ALA A 104 12.71 8.53 -0.05
C ALA A 104 12.17 9.65 0.85
N LEU A 105 11.82 9.36 2.11
CA LEU A 105 11.47 10.40 3.08
C LEU A 105 12.63 11.38 3.31
N GLN A 106 13.85 10.86 3.50
CA GLN A 106 15.02 11.73 3.71
C GLN A 106 15.27 12.63 2.50
N GLN A 107 15.15 12.10 1.28
CA GLN A 107 15.25 12.89 0.05
C GLN A 107 14.20 14.00 -0.05
N TYR A 108 13.00 13.78 0.48
CA TYR A 108 11.96 14.81 0.56
C TYR A 108 12.27 15.90 1.60
N LEU A 109 12.99 15.57 2.68
CA LEU A 109 13.26 16.49 3.79
C LEU A 109 14.51 17.37 3.60
N ASP A 110 15.44 16.97 2.72
CA ASP A 110 16.69 17.68 2.41
C ASP A 110 16.50 18.86 1.43
#